data_AF-A0A6N8G8S2-F1
#
_entry.id   AF-A0A6N8G8S2-F1
#
_cell.length_a   1.000
_cell.length_b   1.000
_cell.length_c   1.000
_cell.angle_alpha   90.00
_cell.angle_beta   90.00
_cell.angle_gamma   90.00
#
_symmetry.space_group_name_H-M   'P 1'
#
loop_
_entity.id
_entity.type
_entity.pdbx_description
1 polymer ?
#
loop_
_entity_poly.entity_id
_entity_poly.type
_entity_poly.pdbx_seq_one_letter_code
_entity_poly.pdbx_strand_id
1 'polypeptide(L)'
;MMPLRPSDPRVLAAAVADSMVVATDPAARRSGLFYWEMARPWTTAVVDAVRTGDDPLIGSLGTALLDDPGDFDRYTRFTDALVKLAPESPTARELFGLAWEAESNSRIGYHIGSAHTRGQAPVTVAELTGRPVGDPCPADASPPVLIVIPFRDRSAEGWRLRNLLACLQSLRDQSYPRDEYRVVVVESDDAPRRREVIEPYADRYLFARKAGMFNKSWAVNVGVVESGEATEVVCILDADALADRDFVARNAASFQRPGTGGHLTYRDMFCLDEEATSQAIRDRIAAGEAEAPSERLRGFLLRRPPGCCLWVRAQTFHRIGGMDERYEGWGGEDNDFAYRFDFSAPFDSFDDRLLHMSHPPSSLLREDGELVNAHIPPLSWGPDWPIGQRDRFEAEAVSDDLQH
;
A
#
# COMPACT_ATOMS: atom_id res chain seq x y z
N MET A 1 -1.73 36.82 -14.52
CA MET A 1 -2.20 35.43 -14.70
C MET A 1 -2.66 34.96 -13.33
N MET A 2 -3.92 34.56 -13.15
CA MET A 2 -4.34 34.01 -11.85
C MET A 2 -3.60 32.68 -11.65
N PRO A 3 -2.92 32.46 -10.51
CA PRO A 3 -2.30 31.17 -10.26
C PRO A 3 -3.39 30.09 -10.26
N LEU A 4 -3.11 28.93 -10.88
CA LEU A 4 -3.94 27.72 -10.82
C LEU A 4 -3.82 27.05 -9.44
N ARG A 5 -4.06 27.85 -8.39
CA ARG A 5 -3.99 27.47 -6.98
C ARG A 5 -5.41 27.50 -6.39
N PRO A 6 -5.76 26.60 -5.45
CA PRO A 6 -7.01 26.67 -4.72
C PRO A 6 -7.25 28.07 -4.12
N SER A 7 -8.50 28.51 -4.15
CA SER A 7 -8.92 29.75 -3.49
C SER A 7 -9.29 29.54 -2.03
N ASP A 8 -9.52 28.30 -1.60
CA ASP A 8 -9.86 27.97 -0.22
C ASP A 8 -8.59 28.02 0.66
N PRO A 9 -8.50 28.96 1.64
CA PRO A 9 -7.35 29.04 2.52
C PRO A 9 -7.20 27.80 3.42
N ARG A 10 -8.26 27.02 3.66
CA ARG A 10 -8.17 25.78 4.45
C ARG A 10 -7.35 24.71 3.73
N VAL A 11 -7.55 24.56 2.42
CA VAL A 11 -6.77 23.63 1.59
C VAL A 11 -5.29 24.01 1.61
N LEU A 12 -4.98 25.29 1.50
CA LEU A 12 -3.61 25.78 1.51
C LEU A 12 -2.96 25.70 2.89
N ALA A 13 -3.71 25.96 3.96
CA ALA A 13 -3.22 25.80 5.33
C ALA A 13 -2.91 24.33 5.64
N ALA A 14 -3.77 23.40 5.22
CA ALA A 14 -3.52 21.97 5.33
C ALA A 14 -2.26 21.57 4.56
N ALA A 15 -2.08 22.04 3.32
CA ALA A 15 -0.87 21.78 2.53
C ALA A 15 0.43 22.24 3.23
N VAL A 16 0.41 23.37 3.94
CA VAL A 16 1.56 23.81 4.75
C VAL A 16 1.82 22.83 5.88
N ALA A 17 0.80 22.47 6.65
CA ALA A 17 0.92 21.54 7.78
C ALA A 17 1.36 20.14 7.34
N ASP A 18 0.78 19.61 6.26
CA ASP A 18 1.13 18.32 5.69
C ASP A 18 2.58 18.31 5.21
N SER A 19 3.03 19.35 4.49
CA SER A 19 4.43 19.48 4.07
C SER A 19 5.40 19.46 5.25
N MET A 20 5.04 20.12 6.35
CA MET A 20 5.84 20.11 7.57
C MET A 20 5.92 18.72 8.19
N VAL A 21 4.79 18.01 8.31
CA VAL A 21 4.75 16.65 8.87
C VAL A 21 5.49 15.66 7.97
N VAL A 22 5.28 15.72 6.66
CA VAL A 22 5.97 14.86 5.67
C VAL A 22 7.48 15.06 5.72
N ALA A 23 7.96 16.28 5.93
CA ALA A 23 9.40 16.56 5.98
C ALA A 23 10.08 15.95 7.21
N THR A 24 9.39 15.86 8.36
CA THR A 24 10.05 15.54 9.65
C THR A 24 9.64 14.23 10.27
N ASP A 25 8.45 13.69 9.96
CA ASP A 25 8.01 12.44 10.55
C ASP A 25 8.71 11.24 9.88
N PRO A 26 9.43 10.38 10.64
CA PRO A 26 10.07 9.19 10.08
C PRO A 26 9.11 8.21 9.39
N ALA A 27 7.83 8.19 9.75
CA ALA A 27 6.81 7.38 9.11
C ALA A 27 6.50 7.83 7.67
N ALA A 28 6.67 9.12 7.36
CA ALA A 28 6.52 9.62 5.99
C ALA A 28 7.51 8.93 5.04
N ARG A 29 8.79 8.88 5.44
CA ARG A 29 9.83 8.19 4.68
C ARG A 29 9.58 6.69 4.53
N ARG A 30 8.98 6.06 5.55
CA ARG A 30 8.60 4.63 5.48
C ARG A 30 7.42 4.35 4.56
N SER A 31 6.50 5.31 4.40
CA SER A 31 5.33 5.17 3.52
C SER A 31 5.68 5.12 2.03
N GLY A 32 6.86 5.63 1.64
CA GLY A 32 7.32 5.61 0.26
C GLY A 32 8.69 6.28 0.11
N LEU A 33 9.76 5.52 0.33
CA LEU A 33 11.15 6.03 0.36
C LEU A 33 11.51 6.87 -0.86
N PHE A 34 11.32 6.32 -2.07
CA PHE A 34 11.67 6.99 -3.32
C PHE A 34 10.89 8.31 -3.50
N TYR A 35 9.58 8.29 -3.27
CA TYR A 35 8.73 9.47 -3.41
C TYR A 35 9.00 10.52 -2.33
N TRP A 36 9.42 10.09 -1.14
CA TRP A 36 9.81 10.98 -0.06
C TRP A 36 11.10 11.73 -0.41
N GLU A 37 12.11 11.03 -0.94
CA GLU A 37 13.36 11.67 -1.40
C GLU A 37 13.09 12.68 -2.53
N MET A 38 12.17 12.37 -3.46
CA MET A 38 11.73 13.32 -4.50
C MET A 38 11.02 14.56 -3.93
N ALA A 39 10.19 14.38 -2.90
CA ALA A 39 9.43 15.48 -2.29
C ALA A 39 10.31 16.40 -1.41
N ARG A 40 11.45 15.88 -0.91
CA ARG A 40 12.27 16.53 0.12
C ARG A 40 12.62 17.98 -0.17
N PRO A 41 13.13 18.39 -1.36
CA PRO A 41 13.49 19.78 -1.62
C PRO A 41 12.31 20.75 -1.42
N TRP A 42 11.12 20.32 -1.81
CA TRP A 42 9.91 21.13 -1.75
C TRP A 42 9.36 21.24 -0.32
N THR A 43 9.29 20.11 0.39
CA THR A 43 8.81 20.10 1.78
C THR A 43 9.79 20.81 2.72
N THR A 44 11.10 20.72 2.46
CA THR A 44 12.12 21.48 3.21
C THR A 44 11.96 22.98 3.02
N ALA A 45 11.65 23.46 1.81
CA ALA A 45 11.41 24.89 1.58
C ALA A 45 10.24 25.43 2.42
N VAL A 46 9.16 24.64 2.58
CA VAL A 46 8.03 25.01 3.46
C VAL A 46 8.46 25.07 4.92
N VAL A 47 9.18 24.05 5.40
CA VAL A 47 9.69 24.00 6.79
C VAL A 47 10.60 25.20 7.09
N ASP A 48 11.52 25.52 6.18
CA ASP A 48 12.46 26.63 6.34
C ASP A 48 11.74 27.98 6.34
N ALA A 49 10.72 28.16 5.49
CA ALA A 49 9.91 29.38 5.48
C ALA A 49 9.09 29.56 6.76
N VAL A 50 8.56 28.48 7.35
CA VAL A 50 7.86 28.55 8.65
C VAL A 50 8.83 28.87 9.79
N ARG A 51 10.06 28.33 9.75
CA ARG A 51 11.07 28.55 10.80
C ARG A 51 11.73 29.93 10.75
N THR A 52 11.93 30.48 9.55
CA THR A 52 12.63 31.76 9.36
C THR A 52 11.68 32.94 9.15
N GLY A 53 10.38 32.68 9.00
CA GLY A 53 9.37 33.71 8.81
C GLY A 53 9.20 34.65 10.01
N ASP A 54 8.76 35.88 9.72
CA ASP A 54 8.65 36.97 10.70
C ASP A 54 7.41 36.88 11.62
N ASP A 55 6.49 35.93 11.40
CA ASP A 55 5.28 35.76 12.23
C ASP A 55 5.56 34.85 13.45
N PRO A 56 5.64 35.39 14.67
CA PRO A 56 6.06 34.62 15.85
C PRO A 56 5.03 33.55 16.24
N LEU A 57 3.74 33.77 15.95
CA LEU A 57 2.69 32.81 16.26
C LEU A 57 2.79 31.61 15.33
N ILE A 58 2.95 31.84 14.02
CA ILE A 58 3.13 30.78 13.03
C ILE A 58 4.41 29.99 13.31
N GLY A 59 5.54 30.66 13.59
CA GLY A 59 6.79 29.97 13.92
C GLY A 59 6.70 29.11 15.20
N SER A 60 6.02 29.62 16.23
CA SER A 60 5.81 28.88 17.49
C SER A 60 4.88 27.67 17.30
N LEU A 61 3.74 27.85 16.63
CA LEU A 61 2.80 26.75 16.38
C LEU A 61 3.38 25.71 15.42
N GLY A 62 4.14 26.14 14.42
CA GLY A 62 4.86 25.27 13.51
C GLY A 62 5.90 24.42 14.25
N THR A 63 6.69 25.03 15.14
CA THR A 63 7.63 24.29 16.00
C THR A 63 6.91 23.26 16.86
N ALA A 64 5.80 23.64 17.49
CA ALA A 64 5.01 22.70 18.29
C ALA A 64 4.48 21.52 17.45
N LEU A 65 4.04 21.76 16.20
CA LEU A 65 3.62 20.69 15.29
C LEU A 65 4.80 19.75 14.95
N LEU A 66 5.99 20.28 14.68
CA LEU A 66 7.18 19.46 14.38
C LEU A 66 7.64 18.62 15.58
N ASP A 67 7.47 19.13 16.80
CA ASP A 67 7.82 18.40 18.03
C ASP A 67 6.92 17.18 18.26
N ASP A 68 5.68 17.21 17.76
CA ASP A 68 4.74 16.10 17.85
C ASP A 68 3.77 16.07 16.66
N PRO A 69 4.22 15.53 15.50
CA PRO A 69 3.45 15.55 14.26
C PRO A 69 2.18 14.70 14.33
N GLY A 70 2.05 13.81 15.32
CA GLY A 70 0.86 12.99 15.53
C GLY A 70 -0.23 13.67 16.36
N ASP A 71 -0.11 14.96 16.68
CA ASP A 71 -1.02 15.68 17.58
C ASP A 71 -2.08 16.43 16.77
N PHE A 72 -3.31 15.92 16.82
CA PHE A 72 -4.45 16.52 16.12
C PHE A 72 -4.71 17.96 16.57
N ASP A 73 -4.55 18.26 17.87
CA ASP A 73 -4.78 19.60 18.38
C ASP A 73 -3.69 20.56 17.92
N ARG A 74 -2.43 20.12 17.87
CA ARG A 74 -1.34 20.97 17.31
C ARG A 74 -1.53 21.20 15.82
N TYR A 75 -1.89 20.16 15.06
CA TYR A 75 -2.20 20.26 13.64
C TYR A 75 -3.34 21.26 13.38
N THR A 76 -4.43 21.14 14.12
CA THR A 76 -5.61 22.01 13.98
C THR A 76 -5.31 23.45 14.40
N ARG A 77 -4.59 23.66 15.52
CA ARG A 77 -4.20 25.01 15.96
C ARG A 77 -3.31 25.71 14.94
N PHE A 78 -2.37 24.99 14.34
CA PHE A 78 -1.49 25.53 13.31
C PHE A 78 -2.25 25.90 12.03
N THR A 79 -3.07 24.98 11.52
CA THR A 79 -3.88 25.23 10.32
C THR A 79 -4.91 26.35 10.52
N ASP A 80 -5.59 26.42 11.67
CA ASP A 80 -6.51 27.51 11.99
C ASP A 80 -5.82 28.88 12.09
N ALA A 81 -4.58 28.92 12.58
CA ALA A 81 -3.79 30.16 12.63
C ALA A 81 -3.44 30.65 11.22
N LEU A 82 -3.04 29.74 10.33
CA LEU A 82 -2.77 30.05 8.93
C LEU A 82 -4.03 30.56 8.20
N VAL A 83 -5.20 29.95 8.43
CA VAL A 83 -6.48 30.39 7.84
C VAL A 83 -6.84 31.79 8.32
N LYS A 84 -6.61 32.12 9.60
CA LYS A 84 -6.87 33.46 10.15
C LYS A 84 -5.91 34.51 9.57
N LEU A 85 -4.68 34.12 9.24
CA LEU A 85 -3.66 34.99 8.64
C LEU A 85 -3.93 35.25 7.13
N ALA A 86 -4.64 34.34 6.46
CA ALA A 86 -4.83 34.26 5.02
C ALA A 86 -5.48 35.47 4.28
N PRO A 87 -6.30 36.35 4.88
CA PRO A 87 -6.99 37.35 4.07
C PRO A 87 -6.06 38.31 3.32
N GLU A 88 -4.93 38.74 3.91
CA GLU A 88 -4.07 39.79 3.32
C GLU A 88 -2.56 39.71 3.68
N SER A 89 -2.10 38.68 4.42
CA SER A 89 -0.70 38.61 4.89
C SER A 89 0.29 38.20 3.79
N PRO A 90 1.40 38.95 3.59
CA PRO A 90 2.51 38.52 2.72
C PRO A 90 3.08 37.14 3.13
N THR A 91 3.23 36.90 4.43
CA THR A 91 3.71 35.63 4.99
C THR A 91 2.80 34.46 4.61
N ALA A 92 1.48 34.62 4.77
CA ALA A 92 0.54 33.56 4.36
C ALA A 92 0.61 33.32 2.84
N ARG A 93 0.75 34.38 2.04
CA ARG A 93 0.83 34.27 0.58
C ARG A 93 2.06 33.47 0.13
N GLU A 94 3.20 33.70 0.76
CA GLU A 94 4.46 32.97 0.54
C GLU A 94 4.33 31.50 0.95
N LEU A 95 3.92 31.24 2.20
CA LEU A 95 3.76 29.87 2.72
C LEU A 95 2.80 29.05 1.86
N PHE A 96 1.66 29.62 1.49
CA PHE A 96 0.69 28.96 0.61
C PHE A 96 1.20 28.77 -0.82
N GLY A 97 2.14 29.60 -1.28
CA GLY A 97 2.81 29.43 -2.57
C GLY A 97 3.72 28.20 -2.53
N LEU A 98 4.63 28.17 -1.56
CA LEU A 98 5.59 27.08 -1.36
C LEU A 98 4.88 25.74 -1.09
N ALA A 99 3.86 25.73 -0.24
CA ALA A 99 3.10 24.52 0.05
C ALA A 99 2.35 23.98 -1.17
N TRP A 100 1.79 24.86 -2.01
CA TRP A 100 1.13 24.40 -3.23
C TRP A 100 2.12 23.88 -4.28
N GLU A 101 3.33 24.45 -4.32
CA GLU A 101 4.43 23.92 -5.12
C GLU A 101 4.88 22.54 -4.62
N ALA A 102 4.97 22.35 -3.31
CA ALA A 102 5.24 21.04 -2.70
C ALA A 102 4.14 20.04 -3.04
N GLU A 103 2.87 20.40 -2.89
CA GLU A 103 1.73 19.56 -3.27
C GLU A 103 1.74 19.14 -4.75
N SER A 104 2.20 20.03 -5.63
CA SER A 104 2.26 19.79 -7.07
C SER A 104 3.45 18.92 -7.50
N ASN A 105 4.48 18.83 -6.67
CA ASN A 105 5.71 18.07 -6.93
C ASN A 105 5.93 16.88 -5.98
N SER A 106 5.03 16.67 -5.02
CA SER A 106 5.06 15.57 -4.05
C SER A 106 4.00 14.52 -4.39
N ARG A 107 4.35 13.26 -4.15
CA ARG A 107 3.41 12.14 -4.15
C ARG A 107 3.06 11.66 -2.75
N ILE A 108 3.48 12.37 -1.71
CA ILE A 108 3.19 12.03 -0.32
C ILE A 108 2.35 13.15 0.30
N GLY A 109 1.19 12.78 0.83
CA GLY A 109 0.36 13.61 1.69
C GLY A 109 0.29 13.04 3.11
N TYR A 110 -0.47 13.70 3.97
CA TYR A 110 -0.65 13.32 5.36
C TYR A 110 -2.14 13.29 5.73
N HIS A 111 -2.50 12.44 6.71
CA HIS A 111 -3.83 12.42 7.29
C HIS A 111 -3.74 12.15 8.79
N ILE A 112 -4.48 12.92 9.57
CA ILE A 112 -4.74 12.65 10.98
C ILE A 112 -6.22 12.89 11.30
N GLY A 113 -6.88 11.86 11.83
CA GLY A 113 -8.27 11.92 12.23
C GLY A 113 -8.47 12.60 13.59
N SER A 114 -9.62 13.28 13.75
CA SER A 114 -9.98 14.03 14.97
C SER A 114 -10.23 13.17 16.21
N ALA A 115 -10.44 11.87 16.02
CA ALA A 115 -10.65 10.87 17.06
C ALA A 115 -9.49 9.86 17.12
N HIS A 116 -8.34 10.18 16.52
CA HIS A 116 -7.16 9.34 16.59
C HIS A 116 -6.63 9.32 18.03
N THR A 117 -6.48 8.11 18.59
CA THR A 117 -5.98 7.90 19.94
C THR A 117 -4.60 7.26 19.92
N ARG A 118 -3.74 7.67 20.85
CA ARG A 118 -2.36 7.17 20.96
C ARG A 118 -2.14 6.26 22.16
N GLY A 119 -0.98 5.60 22.20
CA GLY A 119 -0.53 4.80 23.33
C GLY A 119 -1.23 3.44 23.43
N GLN A 120 -1.86 3.00 22.34
CA GLN A 120 -2.46 1.67 22.28
C GLN A 120 -1.38 0.62 22.07
N ALA A 121 -1.51 -0.53 22.75
CA ALA A 121 -0.62 -1.66 22.50
C ALA A 121 -0.77 -2.14 21.04
N PRO A 122 0.30 -2.61 20.38
CA PRO A 122 0.17 -3.25 19.07
C PRO A 122 -0.70 -4.51 19.16
N VAL A 123 -1.53 -4.76 18.14
CA VAL A 123 -2.18 -6.06 17.98
C VAL A 123 -1.09 -7.12 17.72
N THR A 124 -1.26 -8.33 18.23
CA THR A 124 -0.28 -9.43 18.08
C THR A 124 -0.79 -10.55 17.17
N VAL A 125 0.13 -11.40 16.68
CA VAL A 125 -0.22 -12.64 15.96
C VAL A 125 -1.10 -13.54 16.83
N ALA A 126 -0.80 -13.66 18.12
CA ALA A 126 -1.56 -14.50 19.06
C ALA A 126 -3.01 -14.05 19.23
N GLU A 127 -3.26 -12.73 19.26
CA GLU A 127 -4.61 -12.18 19.30
C GLU A 127 -5.41 -12.53 18.04
N LEU A 128 -4.78 -12.55 16.88
CA LEU A 128 -5.43 -12.89 15.61
C LEU A 128 -5.65 -14.40 15.44
N THR A 129 -4.70 -15.23 15.88
CA THR A 129 -4.83 -16.68 15.76
C THR A 129 -5.82 -17.30 16.74
N GLY A 130 -6.11 -16.62 17.85
CA GLY A 130 -7.09 -17.06 18.86
C GLY A 130 -8.56 -16.86 18.46
N ARG A 131 -8.84 -16.42 17.24
CA ARG A 131 -10.20 -16.04 16.79
C ARG A 131 -10.80 -17.10 15.89
N PRO A 132 -12.14 -17.24 15.88
CA PRO A 132 -12.82 -18.09 14.91
C PRO A 132 -12.52 -17.63 13.49
N VAL A 133 -12.17 -18.58 12.63
CA VAL A 133 -12.04 -18.33 11.18
C VAL A 133 -13.45 -18.31 10.59
N GLY A 134 -13.74 -17.31 9.75
CA GLY A 134 -14.96 -17.32 8.94
C GLY A 134 -14.92 -18.43 7.88
N ASP A 135 -16.02 -18.62 7.15
CA ASP A 135 -16.15 -19.80 6.28
C ASP A 135 -15.11 -19.83 5.12
N PRO A 136 -14.58 -21.02 4.79
CA PRO A 136 -13.74 -21.25 3.60
C PRO A 136 -14.53 -21.08 2.30
N CYS A 137 -13.83 -20.82 1.18
CA CYS A 137 -14.40 -21.14 -0.13
C CYS A 137 -14.73 -22.63 -0.15
N PRO A 138 -15.92 -23.06 -0.60
CA PRO A 138 -16.19 -24.48 -0.79
C PRO A 138 -15.15 -25.10 -1.74
N ALA A 139 -14.68 -26.31 -1.40
CA ALA A 139 -13.58 -26.96 -2.12
C ALA A 139 -13.93 -27.31 -3.58
N ASP A 140 -15.21 -27.54 -3.85
CA ASP A 140 -15.80 -27.84 -5.16
C ASP A 140 -16.26 -26.59 -5.93
N ALA A 141 -16.20 -25.41 -5.32
CA ALA A 141 -16.53 -24.16 -6.00
C ALA A 141 -15.50 -23.83 -7.09
N SER A 142 -15.99 -23.20 -8.16
CA SER A 142 -15.18 -22.67 -9.27
C SER A 142 -15.38 -21.16 -9.37
N PRO A 143 -14.86 -20.39 -8.39
CA PRO A 143 -15.15 -18.97 -8.28
C PRO A 143 -14.54 -18.17 -9.44
N PRO A 144 -15.26 -17.19 -10.01
CA PRO A 144 -14.73 -16.33 -11.07
C PRO A 144 -13.65 -15.36 -10.58
N VAL A 145 -13.56 -15.10 -9.27
CA VAL A 145 -12.57 -14.20 -8.67
C VAL A 145 -11.47 -14.99 -7.95
N LEU A 146 -10.22 -14.72 -8.30
CA LEU A 146 -9.03 -15.24 -7.62
C LEU A 146 -8.24 -14.09 -6.99
N ILE A 147 -8.11 -14.10 -5.67
CA ILE A 147 -7.25 -13.20 -4.91
C ILE A 147 -5.94 -13.93 -4.62
N VAL A 148 -4.82 -13.40 -5.11
CA VAL A 148 -3.48 -13.95 -4.91
C VAL A 148 -2.67 -13.01 -4.03
N ILE A 149 -2.15 -13.55 -2.93
CA ILE A 149 -1.36 -12.83 -1.94
C ILE A 149 0.06 -13.40 -1.89
N PRO A 150 1.06 -12.71 -2.49
CA PRO A 150 2.46 -13.09 -2.35
C PRO A 150 2.95 -12.76 -0.94
N PHE A 151 3.70 -13.67 -0.31
CA PHE A 151 4.07 -13.53 1.09
C PHE A 151 5.50 -13.98 1.40
N ARG A 152 6.16 -13.25 2.30
CA ARG A 152 7.39 -13.67 2.98
C ARG A 152 7.51 -12.93 4.31
N ASP A 153 7.83 -13.67 5.37
CA ASP A 153 8.17 -13.08 6.68
C ASP A 153 9.27 -13.88 7.40
N ARG A 154 10.49 -13.35 7.34
CA ARG A 154 11.65 -13.87 8.07
C ARG A 154 11.81 -13.25 9.47
N SER A 155 10.99 -12.26 9.83
CA SER A 155 11.13 -11.55 11.11
C SER A 155 10.74 -12.43 12.28
N ALA A 156 11.42 -12.29 13.42
CA ALA A 156 11.03 -13.00 14.64
C ALA A 156 9.74 -12.40 15.24
N GLU A 157 9.56 -11.09 15.04
CA GLU A 157 8.47 -10.28 15.55
C GLU A 157 7.14 -10.56 14.84
N GLY A 158 7.18 -11.04 13.59
CA GLY A 158 5.98 -11.48 12.87
C GLY A 158 5.08 -10.35 12.39
N TRP A 159 5.61 -9.14 12.16
CA TRP A 159 4.82 -7.98 11.72
C TRP A 159 4.08 -8.24 10.41
N ARG A 160 4.73 -8.87 9.43
CA ARG A 160 4.10 -9.20 8.15
C ARG A 160 3.11 -10.34 8.30
N LEU A 161 3.41 -11.34 9.14
CA LEU A 161 2.44 -12.39 9.48
C LEU A 161 1.18 -11.83 10.16
N ARG A 162 1.32 -10.88 11.09
CA ARG A 162 0.20 -10.17 11.71
C ARG A 162 -0.68 -9.50 10.65
N ASN A 163 -0.05 -8.76 9.73
CA ASN A 163 -0.75 -8.09 8.65
C ASN A 163 -1.46 -9.10 7.73
N LEU A 164 -0.79 -10.18 7.32
CA LEU A 164 -1.40 -11.24 6.52
C LEU A 164 -2.63 -11.84 7.20
N LEU A 165 -2.55 -12.14 8.50
CA LEU A 165 -3.69 -12.69 9.24
C LEU A 165 -4.86 -11.71 9.30
N ALA A 166 -4.60 -10.43 9.50
CA ALA A 166 -5.65 -9.40 9.46
C ALA A 166 -6.26 -9.25 8.05
N CYS A 167 -5.42 -9.28 7.01
CA CYS A 167 -5.85 -9.28 5.60
C CYS A 167 -6.77 -10.48 5.32
N LEU A 168 -6.33 -11.70 5.62
CA LEU A 168 -7.10 -12.92 5.42
C LEU A 168 -8.42 -12.90 6.20
N GLN A 169 -8.41 -12.48 7.47
CA GLN A 169 -9.64 -12.37 8.26
C GLN A 169 -10.59 -11.30 7.69
N SER A 170 -10.08 -10.18 7.20
CA SER A 170 -10.93 -9.17 6.53
C SER A 170 -11.56 -9.72 5.24
N LEU A 171 -10.86 -10.59 4.50
CA LEU A 171 -11.39 -11.29 3.33
C LEU A 171 -12.36 -12.42 3.67
N ARG A 172 -12.44 -12.87 4.92
CA ARG A 172 -13.48 -13.79 5.42
C ARG A 172 -14.78 -13.06 5.78
N ASP A 173 -14.69 -11.79 6.14
CA ASP A 173 -15.84 -10.91 6.43
C ASP A 173 -16.14 -10.03 5.20
N GLN A 174 -16.64 -10.65 4.12
CA GLN A 174 -17.04 -9.96 2.90
C GLN A 174 -18.55 -10.11 2.66
N SER A 175 -19.17 -9.09 2.06
CA SER A 175 -20.57 -9.15 1.61
C SER A 175 -20.76 -9.91 0.30
N TYR A 176 -19.66 -10.24 -0.39
CA TYR A 176 -19.66 -11.04 -1.61
C TYR A 176 -19.78 -12.55 -1.29
N PRO A 177 -20.55 -13.34 -2.06
CA PRO A 177 -20.74 -14.76 -1.77
C PRO A 177 -19.42 -15.54 -1.71
N ARG A 178 -19.26 -16.39 -0.69
CA ARG A 178 -17.99 -17.09 -0.42
C ARG A 178 -17.62 -18.12 -1.50
N ASP A 179 -18.59 -18.62 -2.22
CA ASP A 179 -18.41 -19.52 -3.38
C ASP A 179 -18.00 -18.80 -4.67
N GLU A 180 -17.98 -17.46 -4.67
CA GLU A 180 -17.68 -16.63 -5.85
C GLU A 180 -16.26 -16.03 -5.84
N TYR A 181 -15.45 -16.26 -4.80
CA TYR A 181 -14.04 -15.86 -4.78
C TYR A 181 -13.13 -16.87 -4.07
N ARG A 182 -11.85 -16.93 -4.43
CA ARG A 182 -10.83 -17.76 -3.77
C ARG A 182 -9.63 -16.93 -3.34
N VAL A 183 -9.09 -17.19 -2.16
CA VAL A 183 -7.91 -16.53 -1.60
C VAL A 183 -6.74 -17.52 -1.54
N VAL A 184 -5.69 -17.22 -2.29
CA VAL A 184 -4.47 -18.03 -2.38
C VAL A 184 -3.30 -17.25 -1.81
N VAL A 185 -2.62 -17.82 -0.82
CA VAL A 185 -1.36 -17.29 -0.31
C VAL A 185 -0.21 -18.06 -0.93
N VAL A 186 0.76 -17.34 -1.50
CA VAL A 186 1.99 -17.91 -2.02
C VAL A 186 3.15 -17.46 -1.14
N GLU A 187 3.59 -18.32 -0.22
CA GLU A 187 4.78 -18.09 0.57
C GLU A 187 6.02 -18.43 -0.28
N SER A 188 6.92 -17.47 -0.48
CA SER A 188 8.18 -17.67 -1.19
C SER A 188 9.37 -17.41 -0.29
N ASP A 189 10.09 -18.47 0.09
CA ASP A 189 11.30 -18.40 0.92
C ASP A 189 12.19 -19.64 0.71
N ASP A 190 13.28 -19.77 1.46
CA ASP A 190 14.14 -20.97 1.50
C ASP A 190 13.45 -22.20 2.12
N ALA A 191 12.53 -21.97 3.06
CA ALA A 191 11.72 -22.96 3.74
C ALA A 191 10.31 -22.41 4.08
N PRO A 192 9.27 -23.26 4.21
CA PRO A 192 7.92 -22.81 4.56
C PRO A 192 7.84 -22.50 6.06
N ARG A 193 8.07 -21.24 6.45
CA ARG A 193 8.20 -20.82 7.85
C ARG A 193 6.86 -20.59 8.51
N ARG A 194 5.85 -20.18 7.75
CA ARG A 194 4.56 -19.71 8.31
C ARG A 194 3.36 -20.58 7.92
N ARG A 195 3.58 -21.67 7.17
CA ARG A 195 2.56 -22.63 6.72
C ARG A 195 1.48 -22.94 7.76
N GLU A 196 1.86 -23.46 8.92
CA GLU A 196 0.91 -23.93 9.95
C GLU A 196 -0.01 -22.83 10.46
N VAL A 197 0.45 -21.57 10.42
CA VAL A 197 -0.32 -20.40 10.85
C VAL A 197 -1.20 -19.86 9.73
N ILE A 198 -0.81 -20.03 8.46
CA ILE A 198 -1.50 -19.47 7.30
C ILE A 198 -2.60 -20.40 6.77
N GLU A 199 -2.33 -21.71 6.70
CA GLU A 199 -3.23 -22.71 6.11
C GLU A 199 -4.66 -22.66 6.67
N PRO A 200 -4.91 -22.40 7.96
CA PRO A 200 -6.27 -22.27 8.47
C PRO A 200 -7.06 -21.07 7.94
N TYR A 201 -6.38 -20.04 7.44
CA TYR A 201 -6.99 -18.76 7.05
C TYR A 201 -7.08 -18.56 5.54
N ALA A 202 -6.20 -19.16 4.75
CA ALA A 202 -6.23 -19.14 3.29
C ALA A 202 -7.13 -20.26 2.74
N ASP A 203 -7.71 -20.11 1.53
CA ASP A 203 -8.36 -21.25 0.88
C ASP A 203 -7.33 -22.20 0.27
N ARG A 204 -6.19 -21.66 -0.15
CA ARG A 204 -5.05 -22.43 -0.62
C ARG A 204 -3.76 -21.77 -0.19
N TYR A 205 -2.84 -22.59 0.27
CA TYR A 205 -1.47 -22.21 0.54
C TYR A 205 -0.54 -22.89 -0.46
N LEU A 206 0.32 -22.10 -1.09
CA LEU A 206 1.39 -22.57 -1.97
C LEU A 206 2.73 -22.14 -1.38
N PHE A 207 3.72 -23.04 -1.46
CA PHE A 207 5.09 -22.71 -1.09
C PHE A 207 5.99 -22.78 -2.33
N ALA A 208 6.57 -21.65 -2.73
CA ALA A 208 7.44 -21.54 -3.88
C ALA A 208 8.88 -21.29 -3.40
N ARG A 209 9.77 -22.30 -3.50
CA ARG A 209 11.08 -22.23 -2.86
C ARG A 209 12.01 -21.25 -3.58
N LYS A 210 12.54 -20.26 -2.85
CA LYS A 210 13.55 -19.32 -3.33
C LYS A 210 14.38 -18.77 -2.15
N ALA A 211 15.66 -19.13 -2.08
CA ALA A 211 16.51 -18.76 -0.95
C ALA A 211 16.95 -17.27 -0.94
N GLY A 212 17.08 -16.66 -2.12
CA GLY A 212 17.60 -15.30 -2.29
C GLY A 212 16.61 -14.17 -2.00
N MET A 213 16.72 -13.10 -2.80
CA MET A 213 15.79 -11.97 -2.73
C MET A 213 14.36 -12.42 -3.05
N PHE A 214 13.37 -11.76 -2.43
CA PHE A 214 11.95 -12.06 -2.68
C PHE A 214 11.64 -11.76 -4.14
N ASN A 215 10.77 -12.54 -4.76
CA ASN A 215 10.30 -12.22 -6.10
C ASN A 215 8.77 -12.20 -6.07
N LYS A 216 8.21 -11.00 -5.85
CA LYS A 216 6.77 -10.76 -5.76
C LYS A 216 6.09 -11.20 -7.06
N SER A 217 6.59 -10.75 -8.21
CA SER A 217 6.07 -11.06 -9.54
C SER A 217 5.93 -12.56 -9.78
N TRP A 218 6.99 -13.32 -9.48
CA TRP A 218 6.99 -14.77 -9.62
C TRP A 218 6.00 -15.45 -8.67
N ALA A 219 5.97 -15.06 -7.40
CA ALA A 219 5.02 -15.61 -6.44
C ALA A 219 3.55 -15.37 -6.88
N VAL A 220 3.25 -14.18 -7.41
CA VAL A 220 1.94 -13.87 -8.00
C VAL A 220 1.65 -14.77 -9.21
N ASN A 221 2.58 -14.88 -10.16
CA ASN A 221 2.41 -15.71 -11.34
C ASN A 221 2.17 -17.18 -10.97
N VAL A 222 2.92 -17.73 -10.00
CA VAL A 222 2.72 -19.10 -9.46
C VAL A 222 1.29 -19.25 -8.93
N GLY A 223 0.83 -18.30 -8.12
CA GLY A 223 -0.52 -18.34 -7.55
C GLY A 223 -1.62 -18.33 -8.60
N VAL A 224 -1.48 -17.47 -9.61
CA VAL A 224 -2.44 -17.37 -10.72
C VAL A 224 -2.44 -18.63 -11.57
N VAL A 225 -1.26 -19.12 -11.97
CA VAL A 225 -1.14 -20.30 -12.86
C VAL A 225 -1.63 -21.57 -12.17
N GLU A 226 -1.27 -21.82 -10.91
CA GLU A 226 -1.66 -23.05 -10.21
C GLU A 226 -3.10 -23.06 -9.71
N SER A 227 -3.77 -21.90 -9.64
CA SER A 227 -5.11 -21.76 -9.04
C SER A 227 -6.16 -21.13 -9.95
N GLY A 228 -5.83 -20.90 -11.23
CA GLY A 228 -6.61 -20.09 -12.16
C GLY A 228 -7.64 -20.81 -13.04
N GLU A 229 -7.87 -22.12 -12.86
CA GLU A 229 -8.59 -22.97 -13.84
C GLU A 229 -10.02 -22.54 -14.22
N ALA A 230 -10.70 -21.74 -13.38
CA ALA A 230 -12.04 -21.18 -13.64
C ALA A 230 -12.11 -19.65 -13.47
N THR A 231 -10.95 -18.99 -13.36
CA THR A 231 -10.85 -17.58 -12.97
C THR A 231 -11.13 -16.66 -14.15
N GLU A 232 -12.06 -15.73 -13.98
CA GLU A 232 -12.29 -14.62 -14.92
C GLU A 232 -11.51 -13.37 -14.54
N VAL A 233 -11.33 -13.15 -13.23
CA VAL A 233 -10.74 -11.94 -12.65
C VAL A 233 -9.70 -12.33 -11.58
N VAL A 234 -8.51 -11.75 -11.69
CA VAL A 234 -7.44 -11.88 -10.70
C VAL A 234 -7.33 -10.58 -9.91
N CYS A 235 -7.31 -10.68 -8.59
CA CYS A 235 -6.89 -9.63 -7.68
C CYS A 235 -5.48 -9.97 -7.17
N ILE A 236 -4.49 -9.17 -7.55
CA ILE A 236 -3.16 -9.19 -6.95
C ILE A 236 -3.24 -8.33 -5.70
N LEU A 237 -3.04 -8.90 -4.51
CA LEU A 237 -3.22 -8.21 -3.24
C LEU A 237 -2.00 -8.42 -2.33
N ASP A 238 -1.38 -7.34 -1.86
CA ASP A 238 -0.28 -7.44 -0.91
C ASP A 238 -0.80 -7.81 0.49
N ALA A 239 0.02 -8.52 1.27
CA ALA A 239 -0.34 -9.08 2.57
C ALA A 239 -0.63 -8.02 3.67
N ASP A 240 -0.31 -6.75 3.40
CA ASP A 240 -0.50 -5.59 4.26
C ASP A 240 -1.73 -4.75 3.89
N ALA A 241 -2.56 -5.20 2.95
CA ALA A 241 -3.86 -4.58 2.70
C ALA A 241 -4.92 -5.02 3.73
N LEU A 242 -5.65 -4.07 4.32
CA LEU A 242 -6.81 -4.34 5.16
C LEU A 242 -8.10 -3.98 4.41
N ALA A 243 -8.92 -4.99 4.08
CA ALA A 243 -10.13 -4.81 3.30
C ALA A 243 -11.34 -4.40 4.17
N ASP A 244 -12.17 -3.49 3.65
CA ASP A 244 -13.52 -3.28 4.17
C ASP A 244 -14.47 -4.43 3.74
N ARG A 245 -15.66 -4.50 4.32
CA ARG A 245 -16.64 -5.59 4.10
C ARG A 245 -17.13 -5.71 2.66
N ASP A 246 -17.18 -4.60 1.93
CA ASP A 246 -17.73 -4.57 0.57
C ASP A 246 -16.63 -4.60 -0.51
N PHE A 247 -15.36 -4.74 -0.11
CA PHE A 247 -14.21 -4.72 -1.00
C PHE A 247 -14.33 -5.68 -2.19
N VAL A 248 -14.62 -6.96 -1.96
CA VAL A 248 -14.73 -7.94 -3.06
C VAL A 248 -15.95 -7.62 -3.94
N ALA A 249 -17.09 -7.30 -3.33
CA ALA A 249 -18.33 -7.02 -4.05
C ALA A 249 -18.22 -5.81 -4.98
N ARG A 250 -17.67 -4.69 -4.48
CA ARG A 250 -17.46 -3.47 -5.27
C ARG A 250 -16.51 -3.72 -6.44
N ASN A 251 -15.42 -4.44 -6.21
CA ASN A 251 -14.41 -4.67 -7.24
C ASN A 251 -14.85 -5.69 -8.30
N ALA A 252 -15.54 -6.76 -7.91
CA ALA A 252 -16.12 -7.72 -8.85
C ALA A 252 -17.18 -7.05 -9.76
N ALA A 253 -18.04 -6.21 -9.17
CA ALA A 253 -19.07 -5.47 -9.91
C ALA A 253 -18.48 -4.53 -10.99
N SER A 254 -17.28 -4.01 -10.78
CA SER A 254 -16.60 -3.15 -11.76
C SER A 254 -16.43 -3.81 -13.12
N PHE A 255 -16.17 -5.12 -13.16
CA PHE A 255 -15.95 -5.89 -14.39
C PHE A 255 -17.22 -6.14 -15.21
N GLN A 256 -18.40 -5.84 -14.65
CA GLN A 256 -19.67 -5.91 -15.38
C GLN A 256 -19.90 -4.67 -16.26
N ARG A 257 -19.05 -3.64 -16.14
CA ARG A 257 -19.12 -2.44 -16.97
C ARG A 257 -18.43 -2.66 -18.33
N PRO A 258 -19.02 -2.19 -19.44
CA PRO A 258 -18.37 -2.24 -20.74
C PRO A 258 -17.01 -1.53 -20.72
N GLY A 259 -15.99 -2.18 -21.28
CA GLY A 259 -14.67 -1.58 -21.41
C GLY A 259 -13.78 -1.69 -20.17
N THR A 260 -14.14 -2.44 -19.12
CA THR A 260 -13.25 -2.64 -17.97
C THR A 260 -12.33 -3.86 -18.17
N GLY A 261 -11.05 -3.59 -18.43
CA GLY A 261 -10.00 -4.62 -18.55
C GLY A 261 -9.33 -4.93 -17.22
N GLY A 262 -9.07 -3.91 -16.41
CA GLY A 262 -8.55 -4.00 -15.06
C GLY A 262 -8.63 -2.63 -14.37
N HIS A 263 -8.34 -2.59 -13.08
CA HIS A 263 -8.35 -1.35 -12.32
C HIS A 263 -7.50 -1.41 -11.05
N LEU A 264 -7.07 -0.23 -10.59
CA LEU A 264 -6.70 0.03 -9.21
C LEU A 264 -7.97 0.41 -8.42
N THR A 265 -8.12 -0.11 -7.22
CA THR A 265 -9.31 0.19 -6.39
C THR A 265 -9.27 1.62 -5.85
N TYR A 266 -8.09 2.22 -5.80
CA TYR A 266 -7.81 3.46 -5.11
C TYR A 266 -6.96 4.40 -5.98
N ARG A 267 -7.09 5.70 -5.72
CA ARG A 267 -6.21 6.73 -6.28
C ARG A 267 -5.04 6.96 -5.35
N ASP A 268 -5.30 7.04 -4.04
CA ASP A 268 -4.29 7.27 -3.03
C ASP A 268 -4.30 6.10 -2.04
N MET A 269 -3.11 5.54 -1.78
CA MET A 269 -2.92 4.48 -0.80
C MET A 269 -2.74 5.12 0.57
N PHE A 270 -3.54 4.68 1.55
CA PHE A 270 -3.45 5.20 2.91
C PHE A 270 -2.51 4.32 3.75
N CYS A 271 -1.24 4.71 3.79
CA CYS A 271 -0.17 4.05 4.53
C CYS A 271 -0.26 4.41 6.02
N LEU A 272 -0.84 3.51 6.81
CA LEU A 272 -1.05 3.70 8.24
C LEU A 272 0.28 3.63 9.01
N ASP A 273 0.35 4.35 10.12
CA ASP A 273 1.35 4.04 11.16
C ASP A 273 0.92 2.83 12.00
N GLU A 274 1.75 2.41 12.95
CA GLU A 274 1.50 1.20 13.73
C GLU A 274 0.30 1.34 14.68
N GLU A 275 0.09 2.50 15.29
CA GLU A 275 -1.04 2.72 16.19
C GLU A 275 -2.35 2.70 15.41
N ALA A 276 -2.39 3.41 14.28
CA ALA A 276 -3.54 3.41 13.37
C ALA A 276 -3.78 2.03 12.73
N THR A 277 -2.72 1.27 12.43
CA THR A 277 -2.83 -0.12 11.96
C THR A 277 -3.51 -1.00 13.00
N SER A 278 -3.04 -0.93 14.25
CA SER A 278 -3.62 -1.71 15.35
C SER A 278 -5.07 -1.30 15.62
N GLN A 279 -5.38 0.00 15.57
CA GLN A 279 -6.75 0.50 15.68
C GLN A 279 -7.63 0.00 14.52
N ALA A 280 -7.16 0.07 13.27
CA ALA A 280 -7.90 -0.40 12.09
C ALA A 280 -8.20 -1.90 12.16
N ILE A 281 -7.24 -2.71 12.62
CA ILE A 281 -7.44 -4.15 12.84
C ILE A 281 -8.48 -4.39 13.94
N ARG A 282 -8.47 -3.61 15.02
CA ARG A 282 -9.50 -3.72 16.06
C ARG A 282 -10.87 -3.34 15.50
N ASP A 283 -11.00 -2.25 14.77
CA ASP A 283 -12.28 -1.84 14.20
C ASP A 283 -12.83 -2.90 13.24
N ARG A 284 -12.02 -3.33 12.26
CA ARG A 284 -12.45 -4.33 11.26
C ARG A 284 -12.66 -5.71 11.85
N ILE A 285 -11.66 -6.22 12.56
CA ILE A 285 -11.65 -7.62 12.96
C ILE A 285 -12.26 -7.78 14.36
N ALA A 286 -11.86 -6.96 15.35
CA ALA A 286 -12.36 -7.08 16.74
C ALA A 286 -13.80 -6.66 16.90
N ALA A 287 -14.15 -5.47 16.43
CA ALA A 287 -15.50 -4.93 16.53
C ALA A 287 -16.42 -5.40 15.39
N GLY A 288 -15.86 -5.87 14.26
CA GLY A 288 -16.66 -6.28 13.11
C GLY A 288 -17.31 -5.11 12.38
N GLU A 289 -16.73 -3.91 12.46
CA GLU A 289 -17.22 -2.72 11.74
C GLU A 289 -17.03 -2.90 10.24
N ALA A 290 -17.94 -2.42 9.40
CA ALA A 290 -17.82 -2.62 7.95
C ALA A 290 -16.53 -2.03 7.35
N GLU A 291 -16.05 -0.92 7.91
CA GLU A 291 -14.80 -0.24 7.54
C GLU A 291 -14.09 0.32 8.78
N ALA A 292 -12.80 0.65 8.68
CA ALA A 292 -12.09 1.37 9.75
C ALA A 292 -12.28 2.89 9.58
N PRO A 293 -12.88 3.62 10.55
CA PRO A 293 -13.21 5.03 10.38
C PRO A 293 -11.99 5.94 10.24
N SER A 294 -11.95 6.81 9.21
CA SER A 294 -10.87 7.79 8.96
C SER A 294 -10.52 8.62 10.18
N GLU A 295 -11.52 8.96 10.96
CA GLU A 295 -11.44 9.89 12.07
C GLU A 295 -10.60 9.29 13.20
N ARG A 296 -10.42 7.96 13.24
CA ARG A 296 -9.58 7.25 14.21
C ARG A 296 -8.17 6.96 13.69
N LEU A 297 -7.95 7.18 12.39
CA LEU A 297 -6.74 6.76 11.70
C LEU A 297 -5.78 7.93 11.50
N ARG A 298 -4.51 7.54 11.38
CA ARG A 298 -3.40 8.42 11.08
C ARG A 298 -2.46 7.71 10.11
N GLY A 299 -1.86 8.47 9.20
CA GLY A 299 -0.87 7.93 8.30
C GLY A 299 -0.53 8.89 7.17
N PHE A 300 0.04 8.34 6.11
CA PHE A 300 0.49 9.07 4.94
C PHE A 300 -0.28 8.60 3.72
N LEU A 301 -0.55 9.53 2.81
CA LEU A 301 -1.22 9.25 1.56
C LEU A 301 -0.14 9.14 0.48
N LEU A 302 0.13 7.92 0.03
CA LEU A 302 0.94 7.75 -1.16
C LEU A 302 0.02 7.93 -2.37
N ARG A 303 0.29 8.96 -3.18
CA ARG A 303 -0.60 9.42 -4.25
C ARG A 303 -0.32 8.69 -5.55
N ARG A 304 -1.35 8.06 -6.12
CA ARG A 304 -1.33 7.30 -7.38
C ARG A 304 -0.34 6.12 -7.46
N PRO A 305 0.07 5.44 -6.38
CA PRO A 305 1.08 4.40 -6.48
C PRO A 305 0.52 3.21 -7.26
N PRO A 306 1.26 2.68 -8.24
CA PRO A 306 0.93 1.38 -8.79
C PRO A 306 1.35 0.33 -7.77
N GLY A 307 0.48 -0.63 -7.48
CA GLY A 307 0.81 -1.75 -6.58
C GLY A 307 -0.30 -2.05 -5.58
N CYS A 308 0.06 -2.81 -4.54
CA CYS A 308 -0.75 -3.28 -3.41
C CYS A 308 -2.08 -3.99 -3.71
N CYS A 309 -2.93 -3.44 -4.56
CA CYS A 309 -4.18 -4.05 -4.98
C CYS A 309 -4.46 -3.73 -6.45
N LEU A 310 -4.35 -4.74 -7.32
CA LEU A 310 -4.70 -4.65 -8.73
C LEU A 310 -5.74 -5.71 -9.08
N TRP A 311 -6.81 -5.31 -9.73
CA TRP A 311 -7.82 -6.21 -10.25
C TRP A 311 -7.73 -6.25 -11.77
N VAL A 312 -7.66 -7.44 -12.36
CA VAL A 312 -7.46 -7.58 -13.80
C VAL A 312 -8.23 -8.77 -14.36
N ARG A 313 -8.65 -8.68 -15.64
CA ARG A 313 -9.13 -9.85 -16.38
C ARG A 313 -8.01 -10.90 -16.50
N ALA A 314 -8.30 -12.13 -16.09
CA ALA A 314 -7.35 -13.24 -16.14
C ALA A 314 -6.80 -13.47 -17.55
N GLN A 315 -7.66 -13.38 -18.57
CA GLN A 315 -7.25 -13.49 -19.98
C GLN A 315 -6.19 -12.45 -20.36
N THR A 316 -6.33 -11.19 -19.90
CA THR A 316 -5.34 -10.15 -20.19
C THR A 316 -4.06 -10.39 -19.40
N PHE A 317 -4.15 -10.79 -18.13
CA PHE A 317 -2.98 -11.18 -17.34
C PHE A 317 -2.13 -12.21 -18.07
N HIS A 318 -2.73 -13.30 -18.58
CA HIS A 318 -2.00 -14.31 -19.34
C HIS A 318 -1.49 -13.79 -20.69
N ARG A 319 -2.29 -12.99 -21.41
CA ARG A 319 -1.91 -12.44 -22.72
C ARG A 319 -0.66 -11.55 -22.66
N ILE A 320 -0.47 -10.81 -21.57
CA ILE A 320 0.70 -9.93 -21.38
C ILE A 320 1.87 -10.64 -20.69
N GLY A 321 1.78 -11.96 -20.47
CA GLY A 321 2.81 -12.74 -19.80
C GLY A 321 2.89 -12.49 -18.29
N GLY A 322 1.81 -12.10 -17.62
CA GLY A 322 1.78 -11.90 -16.17
C GLY A 322 2.70 -10.77 -15.68
N MET A 323 3.14 -10.88 -14.42
CA MET A 323 4.14 -9.97 -13.85
C MET A 323 5.56 -10.36 -14.28
N ASP A 324 6.46 -9.38 -14.38
CA ASP A 324 7.84 -9.61 -14.80
C ASP A 324 8.66 -10.26 -13.69
N GLU A 325 9.01 -11.53 -13.90
CA GLU A 325 9.73 -12.37 -12.93
C GLU A 325 11.22 -12.04 -12.81
N ARG A 326 11.74 -11.04 -13.55
CA ARG A 326 13.12 -10.56 -13.38
C ARG A 326 13.28 -9.62 -12.19
N TYR A 327 12.18 -9.01 -11.72
CA TYR A 327 12.23 -8.10 -10.57
C TYR A 327 12.47 -8.89 -9.27
N GLU A 328 13.47 -8.48 -8.52
CA GLU A 328 13.80 -9.06 -7.21
C GLU A 328 13.82 -7.99 -6.11
N GLY A 329 13.50 -8.40 -4.90
CA GLY A 329 13.28 -7.48 -3.79
C GLY A 329 12.00 -6.66 -4.00
N TRP A 330 12.09 -5.35 -3.83
CA TRP A 330 10.96 -4.43 -3.91
C TRP A 330 11.30 -3.25 -4.81
N GLY A 331 10.41 -2.93 -5.74
CA GLY A 331 10.45 -1.71 -6.54
C GLY A 331 10.48 -1.99 -8.03
N GLY A 332 9.60 -1.30 -8.76
CA GLY A 332 9.52 -1.29 -10.22
C GLY A 332 8.53 -2.29 -10.82
N GLU A 333 8.28 -3.42 -10.17
CA GLU A 333 7.46 -4.52 -10.67
C GLU A 333 5.99 -4.14 -10.88
N ASP A 334 5.41 -3.41 -9.93
CA ASP A 334 4.02 -2.97 -10.02
C ASP A 334 3.85 -1.89 -11.09
N ASN A 335 4.87 -1.04 -11.29
CA ASN A 335 4.87 -0.03 -12.36
C ASN A 335 4.91 -0.71 -13.73
N ASP A 336 5.84 -1.65 -13.92
CA ASP A 336 5.98 -2.40 -15.17
C ASP A 336 4.67 -3.12 -15.54
N PHE A 337 4.10 -3.86 -14.58
CA PHE A 337 2.87 -4.59 -14.81
C PHE A 337 1.70 -3.65 -15.15
N ALA A 338 1.49 -2.60 -14.37
CA ALA A 338 0.41 -1.64 -14.61
C ALA A 338 0.53 -0.97 -15.99
N TYR A 339 1.72 -0.56 -16.40
CA TYR A 339 1.92 0.07 -17.70
C TYR A 339 1.75 -0.91 -18.86
N ARG A 340 2.29 -2.13 -18.77
CA ARG A 340 2.03 -3.17 -19.80
C ARG A 340 0.55 -3.51 -19.92
N PHE A 341 -0.16 -3.51 -18.78
CA PHE A 341 -1.59 -3.75 -18.76
C PHE A 341 -2.35 -2.63 -19.47
N ASP A 342 -2.11 -1.37 -19.12
CA ASP A 342 -2.78 -0.19 -19.70
C ASP A 342 -2.55 -0.07 -21.22
N PHE A 343 -1.36 -0.43 -21.71
CA PHE A 343 -1.11 -0.54 -23.16
C PHE A 343 -1.93 -1.64 -23.85
N SER A 344 -2.35 -2.67 -23.11
CA SER A 344 -2.93 -3.90 -23.66
C SER A 344 -4.45 -4.02 -23.45
N ALA A 345 -5.01 -3.27 -22.51
CA ALA A 345 -6.44 -3.24 -22.19
C ALA A 345 -6.77 -1.98 -21.35
N PRO A 346 -8.03 -1.50 -21.36
CA PRO A 346 -8.41 -0.37 -20.51
C PRO A 346 -8.14 -0.65 -19.03
N PHE A 347 -7.46 0.29 -18.39
CA PHE A 347 -7.04 0.20 -16.99
C PHE A 347 -7.51 1.43 -16.21
N ASP A 348 -8.50 1.23 -15.33
CA ASP A 348 -9.12 2.32 -14.58
C ASP A 348 -8.41 2.55 -13.23
N SER A 349 -8.69 3.68 -12.60
CA SER A 349 -8.37 3.93 -11.19
C SER A 349 -9.59 4.52 -10.49
N PHE A 350 -10.02 3.89 -9.41
CA PHE A 350 -11.13 4.38 -8.58
C PHE A 350 -10.62 5.17 -7.39
N ASP A 351 -11.53 5.82 -6.67
CA ASP A 351 -11.20 6.67 -5.52
C ASP A 351 -11.55 5.97 -4.18
N ASP A 352 -11.65 4.63 -4.16
CA ASP A 352 -11.85 3.91 -2.90
C ASP A 352 -10.61 4.04 -2.01
N ARG A 353 -10.78 3.77 -0.72
CA ARG A 353 -9.69 3.79 0.23
C ARG A 353 -9.08 2.41 0.36
N LEU A 354 -7.78 2.32 0.10
CA LEU A 354 -6.97 1.16 0.45
C LEU A 354 -6.17 1.47 1.72
N LEU A 355 -6.39 0.69 2.77
CA LEU A 355 -5.60 0.77 3.99
C LEU A 355 -4.38 -0.15 3.86
N HIS A 356 -3.19 0.46 3.83
CA HIS A 356 -1.92 -0.26 3.85
C HIS A 356 -1.37 -0.24 5.28
N MET A 357 -1.35 -1.41 5.91
CA MET A 357 -0.92 -1.61 7.28
C MET A 357 0.59 -1.39 7.43
N SER A 358 0.97 -0.78 8.56
CA SER A 358 2.36 -0.55 8.94
C SER A 358 3.14 -1.86 8.99
N HIS A 359 4.37 -1.81 8.48
CA HIS A 359 5.37 -2.86 8.62
C HIS A 359 6.79 -2.26 8.54
N PRO A 360 7.83 -2.99 9.01
CA PRO A 360 9.22 -2.56 8.84
C PRO A 360 9.60 -2.38 7.37
N PRO A 361 10.43 -1.37 7.03
CA PRO A 361 10.76 -1.05 5.65
C PRO A 361 11.42 -2.22 4.92
N SER A 362 11.11 -2.39 3.64
CA SER A 362 11.70 -3.43 2.78
C SER A 362 12.24 -2.89 1.45
N SER A 363 11.89 -1.65 1.09
CA SER A 363 12.48 -0.95 -0.05
C SER A 363 13.88 -0.46 0.30
N LEU A 364 14.80 -0.65 -0.64
CA LEU A 364 16.17 -0.16 -0.56
C LEU A 364 16.47 0.67 -1.81
N LEU A 365 17.28 1.71 -1.64
CA LEU A 365 17.92 2.40 -2.76
C LEU A 365 19.36 1.89 -2.88
N ARG A 366 19.86 1.85 -4.10
CA ARG A 366 21.26 1.61 -4.41
C ARG A 366 22.10 2.83 -3.99
N GLU A 367 23.42 2.69 -3.99
CA GLU A 367 24.35 3.78 -3.60
C GLU A 367 24.22 5.02 -4.49
N ASP A 368 23.79 4.85 -5.75
CA ASP A 368 23.52 5.92 -6.71
C ASP A 368 22.16 6.61 -6.50
N GLY A 369 21.37 6.17 -5.51
CA GLY A 369 20.03 6.69 -5.21
C GLY A 369 18.90 6.07 -6.03
N GLU A 370 19.20 5.14 -6.93
CA GLU A 370 18.21 4.47 -7.77
C GLU A 370 17.56 3.26 -7.07
N LEU A 371 16.41 2.81 -7.59
CA LEU A 371 15.78 1.57 -7.14
C LEU A 371 16.65 0.35 -7.48
N VAL A 372 16.56 -0.71 -6.66
CA VAL A 372 17.30 -1.98 -6.87
C VAL A 372 17.14 -2.52 -8.30
N ASN A 373 15.93 -2.46 -8.83
CA ASN A 373 15.59 -2.98 -10.15
C ASN A 373 15.68 -1.95 -11.28
N ALA A 374 16.29 -0.78 -11.07
CA ALA A 374 16.40 0.27 -12.11
C ALA A 374 17.18 -0.18 -13.36
N HIS A 375 17.94 -1.28 -13.27
CA HIS A 375 18.65 -1.89 -14.38
C HIS A 375 17.74 -2.70 -15.33
N ILE A 376 16.51 -3.00 -14.93
CA ILE A 376 15.51 -3.70 -15.75
C ILE A 376 14.73 -2.64 -16.54
N PRO A 377 14.81 -2.63 -17.89
CA PRO A 377 14.06 -1.66 -18.68
C PRO A 377 12.55 -1.90 -18.50
N PRO A 378 11.75 -0.90 -18.10
CA PRO A 378 10.30 -1.04 -18.01
C PRO A 378 9.69 -1.47 -19.34
N LEU A 379 8.58 -2.20 -19.32
CA LEU A 379 7.83 -2.68 -20.48
C LEU A 379 8.59 -3.71 -21.34
N SER A 380 9.80 -4.13 -20.94
CA SER A 380 10.60 -5.07 -21.72
C SER A 380 10.27 -6.54 -21.46
N TRP A 381 9.27 -6.81 -20.60
CA TRP A 381 8.87 -8.18 -20.30
C TRP A 381 8.15 -8.82 -21.50
N GLY A 382 8.78 -9.86 -22.02
CA GLY A 382 8.23 -10.76 -23.04
C GLY A 382 8.87 -12.13 -22.79
N PRO A 383 8.30 -12.96 -21.92
CA PRO A 383 8.95 -14.19 -21.49
C PRO A 383 9.04 -15.19 -22.63
N ASP A 384 10.21 -15.78 -22.83
CA ASP A 384 10.43 -16.88 -23.78
C ASP A 384 10.05 -18.26 -23.19
N TRP A 385 9.52 -18.28 -21.96
CA TRP A 385 9.13 -19.46 -21.22
C TRP A 385 7.78 -19.26 -20.50
N PRO A 386 7.10 -20.34 -20.07
CA PRO A 386 5.87 -20.23 -19.29
C PRO A 386 6.10 -19.49 -17.97
N ILE A 387 5.27 -18.50 -17.67
CA ILE A 387 5.27 -17.82 -16.37
C ILE A 387 4.80 -18.75 -15.24
N GLY A 388 5.16 -18.41 -14.01
CA GLY A 388 4.65 -19.07 -12.81
C GLY A 388 5.15 -20.50 -12.62
N GLN A 389 6.27 -20.88 -13.23
CA GLN A 389 6.92 -22.17 -12.98
C GLN A 389 7.45 -22.20 -11.55
N ARG A 390 6.85 -23.04 -10.70
CA ARG A 390 7.12 -23.08 -9.26
C ARG A 390 8.52 -23.61 -8.90
N ASP A 391 9.14 -24.36 -9.79
CA ASP A 391 10.49 -24.91 -9.66
C ASP A 391 11.58 -24.01 -10.30
N ARG A 392 11.20 -22.87 -10.90
CA ARG A 392 12.11 -21.96 -11.62
C ARG A 392 13.41 -21.64 -10.86
N PHE A 393 13.31 -21.37 -9.56
CA PHE A 393 14.45 -20.97 -8.72
C PHE A 393 15.04 -22.12 -7.88
N GLU A 394 14.57 -23.35 -8.06
CA GLU A 394 15.10 -24.50 -7.31
C GLU A 394 16.48 -24.93 -7.82
N ALA A 395 16.75 -24.80 -9.12
CA ALA A 395 18.02 -25.19 -9.74
C ALA A 395 19.19 -24.24 -9.42
N GLU A 396 18.91 -22.95 -9.20
CA GLU A 396 19.93 -21.95 -8.81
C GLU A 396 20.54 -22.27 -7.43
N ALA A 397 19.80 -22.96 -6.56
CA ALA A 397 20.26 -23.35 -5.23
C ALA A 397 21.35 -24.44 -5.23
N VAL A 398 21.52 -25.20 -6.31
CA VAL A 398 22.54 -26.28 -6.40
C VAL A 398 23.90 -25.75 -6.89
N SER A 399 23.90 -24.58 -7.54
CA SER A 399 25.11 -23.95 -8.10
C SER A 399 26.00 -23.31 -7.02
N ASP A 400 25.39 -22.70 -6.00
CA ASP A 400 26.13 -22.00 -4.94
C ASP A 400 26.76 -22.96 -3.90
N ASP A 401 26.20 -24.16 -3.71
CA ASP A 401 26.75 -25.20 -2.83
C ASP A 401 28.02 -25.88 -3.40
N LEU A 402 28.40 -25.59 -4.66
CA LEU A 402 29.60 -26.13 -5.30
C LEU A 402 30.78 -25.12 -5.35
N GLN A 403 30.66 -23.95 -4.71
CA GLN A 403 31.71 -22.92 -4.68
C GLN A 403 32.28 -22.59 -3.28
N HIS A 404 32.07 -23.44 -2.26
CA HIS A 404 32.73 -23.30 -0.95
C HIS A 404 33.54 -24.54 -0.54
#